data_AF-A0A2K3IV38-F1
#
_entry.id   AF-A0A2K3IV38-F1
#
_cell.length_a   1.000
_cell.length_b   1.000
_cell.length_c   1.000
_cell.angle_alpha   90.00
_cell.angle_beta   90.00
_cell.angle_gamma   90.00
#
_symmetry.space_group_name_H-M   'P 1'
#
loop_
_entity.id
_entity.type
_entity.pdbx_description
1 polymer ?
#
loop_
_entity_poly.entity_id
_entity_poly.type
_entity_poly.pdbx_seq_one_letter_code
_entity_poly.pdbx_strand_id
1 'polypeptide(L)' 'YSPLVSQLEQTVNQMRKHSFIEIKTFENIQREMIIGERGTRPSFDMLGHTGYLTFARKVLK' A
#
# COMPACT_ATOMS: atom_id res chain seq x y z
N TYR A 1 3.91 1.11 6.80
CA TYR A 1 4.26 0.44 5.54
C TYR A 1 4.58 -1.00 5.87
N SER A 2 3.97 -1.95 5.17
CA SER A 2 4.19 -3.39 5.37
C SER A 2 4.64 -4.01 4.05
N PRO A 3 5.84 -4.61 3.95
CA PRO A 3 6.27 -5.30 2.72
C PRO A 3 5.56 -6.65 2.48
N LEU A 4 4.94 -7.24 3.51
CA LEU A 4 4.25 -8.52 3.42
C LEU A 4 2.77 -8.39 3.76
N VAL A 5 1.92 -9.16 3.06
CA VAL A 5 0.47 -9.24 3.33
C VAL A 5 0.21 -9.67 4.77
N SER A 6 0.96 -10.65 5.29
CA SER A 6 0.81 -11.13 6.67
C SER A 6 1.05 -10.04 7.73
N GLN A 7 1.99 -9.12 7.48
CA GLN A 7 2.24 -7.98 8.37
C GLN A 7 1.09 -6.96 8.30
N LEU A 8 0.53 -6.74 7.10
CA LEU A 8 -0.69 -5.94 6.92
C LEU A 8 -1.86 -6.54 7.70
N GLU A 9 -2.08 -7.85 7.61
CA GLU A 9 -3.19 -8.54 8.28
C GLU A 9 -3.08 -8.38 9.79
N GLN A 10 -1.90 -8.67 10.35
CA GLN A 10 -1.62 -8.50 11.77
C GLN A 10 -1.87 -7.06 12.22
N THR A 11 -1.40 -6.08 11.45
CA THR A 11 -1.57 -4.66 11.76
C THR A 11 -3.05 -4.26 11.80
N VAL A 12 -3.81 -4.58 10.75
CA VAL A 12 -5.25 -4.26 10.67
C VAL A 12 -6.04 -4.96 11.78
N ASN A 13 -5.73 -6.23 12.06
CA ASN A 13 -6.37 -6.98 13.13
C ASN A 13 -6.12 -6.37 14.50
N GLN A 14 -4.92 -5.83 14.76
CA GLN A 14 -4.66 -5.10 16.01
C GLN A 14 -5.39 -3.75 16.05
N MET A 15 -5.40 -2.99 14.95
CA MET A 15 -6.11 -1.71 14.90
C MET A 15 -7.61 -1.86 15.21
N ARG A 16 -8.25 -2.93 14.69
CA ARG A 16 -9.67 -3.24 14.96
C ARG A 16 -9.98 -3.54 16.43
N LYS A 17 -8.98 -3.97 17.22
CA LYS A 17 -9.13 -4.22 18.67
C LYS A 17 -9.01 -2.94 19.49
N HIS A 18 -8.55 -1.85 18.88
CA HIS A 18 -8.38 -0.55 19.52
C HIS A 18 -9.32 0.48 18.90
N SER A 19 -9.31 1.70 19.44
CA SER A 19 -10.15 2.81 18.99
C SER A 19 -9.65 3.45 17.69
N PHE A 20 -9.53 2.64 16.63
CA PHE A 20 -9.25 3.13 15.28
C PHE A 20 -10.49 3.03 14.39
N ILE A 21 -10.77 4.10 13.65
CA ILE A 21 -11.84 4.15 12.64
C ILE A 21 -11.25 4.43 11.25
N GLU A 22 -12.07 4.26 10.22
CA GLU A 22 -11.69 4.49 8.82
C GLU A 22 -10.42 3.73 8.41
N ILE A 23 -10.25 2.50 8.90
CA ILE A 23 -9.10 1.65 8.55
C ILE A 23 -9.19 1.30 7.06
N LYS A 24 -8.26 1.82 6.26
CA LYS A 24 -8.16 1.58 4.82
C LYS A 24 -6.73 1.19 4.48
N THR A 25 -6.58 0.20 3.61
CA THR A 25 -5.28 -0.27 3.16
C THR A 25 -5.19 -0.21 1.65
N PHE A 26 -4.05 0.28 1.17
CA PHE A 26 -3.74 0.40 -0.25
C PHE A 26 -2.48 -0.41 -0.56
N GLU A 27 -2.51 -1.11 -1.68
CA GLU A 27 -1.32 -1.70 -2.29
C GLU A 27 -0.61 -0.66 -3.15
N ASN A 28 0.70 -0.54 -3.00
CA ASN A 28 1.49 0.41 -3.77
C ASN A 28 2.20 -0.26 -4.95
N ILE A 29 1.63 -0.14 -6.15
CA ILE A 29 2.25 -0.61 -7.39
C ILE A 29 3.08 0.51 -8.01
N GLN A 30 4.37 0.26 -8.21
CA GLN A 30 5.28 1.20 -8.85
C GLN A 30 5.75 0.65 -10.19
N ARG A 31 5.65 1.49 -11.22
CA ARG A 31 6.17 1.22 -12.56
C ARG A 31 6.97 2.41 -13.04
N GLU A 32 8.15 2.13 -13.57
CA GLU A 32 8.93 3.15 -14.25
C GLU A 32 8.20 3.60 -15.52
N MET A 33 8.23 4.90 -15.80
CA MET A 33 7.78 5.46 -17.07
C MET A 33 8.99 5.61 -17.98
N ILE A 34 9.02 4.84 -19.07
CA ILE A 34 10.04 4.94 -20.10
C ILE A 34 9.70 6.12 -21.00
N ILE A 35 10.56 7.14 -20.98
CA ILE A 35 10.43 8.34 -21.81
C ILE A 35 11.34 8.18 -23.03
N GLY A 36 10.75 8.18 -24.23
CA GLY A 36 11.49 8.15 -25.48
C GLY A 36 10.98 9.20 -26.47
N GLU A 37 11.80 9.56 -27.46
CA GLU A 37 11.48 10.57 -28.47
C GLU A 37 10.19 10.26 -29.26
N ARG A 38 9.83 8.97 -29.37
CA ARG A 38 8.65 8.51 -30.12
C ARG A 38 7.44 8.22 -29.23
N GLY A 39 7.54 8.46 -27.92
CA GLY A 39 6.44 8.26 -26.99
C GLY A 39 6.86 7.89 -25.58
N THR A 40 5.92 8.07 -24.65
CA THR A 40 6.06 7.71 -23.24
C THR A 40 5.18 6.52 -22.93
N ARG A 41 5.72 5.52 -22.23
CA ARG A 41 4.96 4.33 -21.80
C ARG A 41 5.46 3.78 -20.46
N PRO A 42 4.64 3.04 -19.71
CA PRO A 42 5.12 2.27 -18.57
C PRO A 42 6.10 1.18 -19.01
N SER A 43 7.05 0.85 -18.14
CA SER A 43 7.92 -0.31 -18.28
C SER A 43 7.12 -1.61 -18.19
N PHE A 44 7.59 -2.63 -18.90
CA PHE A 44 7.09 -4.00 -18.76
C PHE A 44 7.69 -4.70 -17.52
N ASP A 45 8.87 -4.26 -17.10
CA ASP A 45 9.56 -4.77 -15.91
C ASP A 45 9.05 -4.05 -14.66
N MET A 46 7.88 -4.47 -14.20
CA MET A 46 7.29 -3.99 -12.96
C MET A 46 7.79 -4.82 -11.76
N LEU A 47 8.07 -4.14 -10.65
CA LEU A 47 8.13 -4.80 -9.35
C LEU A 47 6.71 -5.17 -8.90
N GLY A 48 6.31 -6.41 -9.19
CA GLY A 48 4.98 -6.94 -8.88
C GLY A 48 4.76 -7.29 -7.40
N HIS A 49 5.82 -7.40 -6.61
CA HIS A 49 5.71 -7.57 -5.17
C HIS A 49 5.85 -6.20 -4.48
N THR A 50 4.77 -5.76 -3.87
CA THR A 50 4.59 -4.38 -3.40
C THR A 50 4.50 -4.30 -1.89
N GLY A 51 4.63 -3.07 -1.38
CA GLY A 51 4.30 -2.78 0.00
C GLY A 51 2.90 -2.20 0.17
N TYR A 52 2.37 -2.35 1.38
CA TYR A 52 1.04 -1.93 1.74
C TYR A 52 1.08 -0.75 2.70
N LEU A 53 0.17 0.20 2.47
CA LEU A 53 -0.03 1.38 3.29
C LEU A 53 -1.40 1.31 3.94
N THR A 54 -1.43 1.15 5.26
CA THR A 54 -2.66 1.19 6.06
C THR A 54 -2.78 2.56 6.72
N PHE A 55 -3.92 3.21 6.52
CA PHE A 55 -4.31 4.46 7.14
C PHE A 55 -5.50 4.21 8.06
N ALA A 56 -5.53 4.88 9.21
CA ALA A 56 -6.68 4.89 10.10
C ALA A 56 -6.65 6.15 10.97
N ARG A 57 -7.78 6.49 11.59
CA ARG A 57 -7.87 7.58 12.57
C ARG A 57 -8.03 7.01 13.97
N LYS A 58 -7.13 7.38 14.88
CA LYS A 58 -7.29 7.08 16.30
C LYS A 58 -8.32 8.02 16.90
N VAL A 59 -9.36 7.46 17.52
CA VAL A 59 -10.34 8.22 18.30
C VAL A 59 -10.12 7.94 19.78
N LEU A 60 -10.30 8.95 20.61
CA LEU A 60 -10.39 8.74 22.05
C LEU A 60 -11.71 8.04 22.34
N LYS A 61 -11.70 7.13 23.31
CA LYS A 61 -12.95 6.61 23.88
C LYS A 61 -13.60 7.67 24.74
#